data_AF-A0A1F4XDG1-F1
#
_entry.id   AF-A0A1F4XDG1-F1
#
_cell.length_a   1.000
_cell.length_b   1.000
_cell.length_c   1.000
_cell.angle_alpha   90.00
_cell.angle_beta   90.00
_cell.angle_gamma   90.00
#
_symmetry.space_group_name_H-M   'P 1'
#
loop_
_entity.id
_entity.type
_entity.pdbx_description
1 polymer ?
#
loop_
_entity_poly.entity_id
_entity_poly.type
_entity_poly.pdbx_seq_one_letter_code
_entity_poly.pdbx_strand_id
1 'polypeptide(L)'
;MRCKKAEDFFLDYKDLSEGKKGFLKEHFKICPECLKEFEEYNAALGLLQKALDFKPPANYWEGFSPKKNSAFPLFDFKSYLREKLDKLLALLRTPLLGPVPAYVFSVLILIGAAISFSSVFRSGGYSSGGLVNNLIIYEGQLLSAKDDGLLTIYTVSQK
;
A
#
# COMPACT_ATOMS: atom_id res chain seq x y z
N MET A 1 9.79 -21.00 -32.54
CA MET A 1 10.57 -21.45 -31.38
C MET A 1 10.28 -22.88 -30.95
N ARG A 2 11.34 -23.71 -30.86
CA ARG A 2 11.28 -25.06 -30.26
C ARG A 2 11.52 -25.06 -28.74
N CYS A 3 12.10 -23.98 -28.19
CA CYS A 3 12.46 -23.87 -26.77
C CYS A 3 11.62 -22.81 -26.05
N LYS A 4 10.43 -23.20 -25.56
CA LYS A 4 9.51 -22.29 -24.83
C LYS A 4 10.14 -21.61 -23.62
N LYS A 5 10.97 -22.32 -22.86
CA LYS A 5 11.64 -21.75 -21.68
C LYS A 5 12.62 -20.62 -22.03
N ALA A 6 13.22 -20.65 -23.22
CA ALA A 6 14.13 -19.59 -23.65
C ALA A 6 13.34 -18.33 -24.06
N GLU A 7 12.18 -18.52 -24.70
CA GLU A 7 11.26 -17.46 -25.12
C GLU A 7 10.81 -16.58 -23.94
N ASP A 8 10.41 -17.21 -22.82
CA ASP A 8 10.02 -16.47 -21.60
C ASP A 8 11.15 -15.55 -21.10
N PHE A 9 12.39 -15.98 -21.27
CA PHE A 9 13.56 -15.19 -20.88
C PHE A 9 13.97 -14.13 -21.92
N PHE A 10 13.42 -14.14 -23.14
CA PHE A 10 13.78 -13.15 -24.16
C PHE A 10 13.12 -11.81 -23.87
N LEU A 11 11.85 -11.83 -23.47
CA LEU A 11 11.08 -10.63 -23.16
C LEU A 11 11.70 -9.87 -21.97
N ASP A 12 12.05 -10.61 -20.92
CA ASP A 12 12.56 -10.04 -19.67
C ASP A 12 14.10 -9.95 -19.65
N TYR A 13 14.78 -10.14 -20.80
CA TYR A 13 16.24 -10.27 -20.81
C TYR A 13 16.98 -9.13 -20.12
N LYS A 14 16.48 -7.90 -20.24
CA LYS A 14 17.09 -6.73 -19.58
C LYS A 14 16.99 -6.81 -18.06
N ASP A 15 15.85 -7.28 -17.56
CA ASP A 15 15.50 -7.32 -16.13
C ASP A 15 15.90 -8.64 -15.45
N LEU A 16 16.40 -9.61 -16.21
CA LEU A 16 16.90 -10.86 -15.64
C LEU A 16 18.12 -10.66 -14.73
N SER A 17 18.13 -11.43 -13.65
CA SER A 17 19.30 -11.56 -12.77
C SER A 17 20.49 -12.18 -13.51
N GLU A 18 21.71 -11.85 -13.08
CA GLU A 18 22.93 -12.28 -13.75
C GLU A 18 23.05 -13.82 -13.89
N GLY A 19 22.60 -14.57 -12.89
CA GLY A 19 22.60 -16.03 -12.94
C GLY A 19 21.71 -16.60 -14.05
N LYS A 20 20.51 -16.02 -14.26
CA LYS A 20 19.61 -16.44 -15.34
C LYS A 20 20.13 -16.02 -16.71
N LYS A 21 20.77 -14.84 -16.81
CA LYS A 21 21.48 -14.40 -18.02
C LYS A 21 22.61 -15.37 -18.38
N GLY A 22 23.34 -15.87 -17.39
CA GLY A 22 24.38 -16.90 -17.56
C GLY A 22 23.81 -18.19 -18.17
N PHE A 23 22.73 -18.72 -17.59
CA PHE A 23 22.06 -19.91 -18.10
C PHE A 23 21.57 -19.74 -19.56
N LEU A 24 21.02 -18.57 -19.90
CA LEU A 24 20.59 -18.29 -21.26
C LEU A 24 21.78 -18.24 -22.25
N LYS A 25 22.91 -17.64 -21.84
CA LYS A 25 24.13 -17.61 -22.64
C LYS A 25 24.71 -19.01 -22.85
N GLU A 26 24.64 -19.89 -21.86
CA GLU A 26 25.01 -21.30 -22.02
C GLU A 26 24.06 -22.02 -22.98
N HIS A 27 22.75 -21.76 -22.88
CA HIS A 27 21.77 -22.32 -23.80
C HIS A 27 22.05 -21.90 -25.26
N PHE A 28 22.43 -20.65 -25.51
CA PHE A 28 22.79 -20.17 -26.84
C PHE A 28 24.00 -20.87 -27.46
N LYS A 29 24.94 -21.37 -26.64
CA LYS A 29 26.06 -22.19 -27.14
C LYS A 29 25.60 -23.57 -27.63
N ILE A 30 24.52 -24.09 -27.04
CA ILE A 30 23.98 -25.43 -27.34
C ILE A 30 22.94 -25.35 -28.46
N CYS A 31 22.14 -24.28 -28.51
CA CYS A 31 21.05 -24.08 -29.44
C CYS A 31 21.24 -22.81 -30.29
N PRO A 32 21.83 -22.91 -31.49
CA PRO A 32 22.07 -21.76 -32.36
C PRO A 32 20.78 -21.18 -32.96
N GLU A 33 19.71 -21.96 -33.07
CA GLU A 33 18.40 -21.46 -33.52
C GLU A 33 17.86 -20.39 -32.56
N CYS A 34 17.94 -20.64 -31.25
CA CYS A 34 17.51 -19.69 -30.22
C CYS A 34 18.40 -18.45 -30.16
N LEU A 35 19.70 -18.59 -30.42
CA LEU A 35 20.60 -17.44 -30.50
C LEU A 35 20.20 -16.51 -31.65
N LYS A 36 19.94 -17.08 -32.83
CA LYS A 36 19.53 -16.29 -34.01
C LYS A 36 18.22 -15.55 -33.77
N GLU A 37 17.22 -16.22 -33.22
CA GLU A 37 15.94 -15.58 -32.88
C GLU A 37 16.12 -14.48 -31.82
N PHE A 38 17.01 -14.68 -30.84
CA PHE A 38 17.32 -13.67 -29.83
C PHE A 38 18.01 -12.42 -30.41
N GLU A 39 18.91 -12.61 -31.37
CA GLU A 39 19.58 -11.52 -32.08
C GLU A 39 18.59 -10.73 -32.94
N GLU A 40 17.70 -11.41 -33.67
CA GLU A 40 16.62 -10.78 -34.45
C GLU A 40 15.68 -9.96 -33.55
N TYR A 41 15.30 -10.52 -32.39
CA TYR A 41 14.50 -9.82 -31.39
C TYR A 41 15.18 -8.56 -30.84
N ASN A 42 16.45 -8.66 -30.46
CA ASN A 42 17.21 -7.49 -29.97
C ASN A 42 17.43 -6.44 -31.05
N ALA A 43 17.63 -6.84 -32.30
CA ALA A 43 17.73 -5.91 -33.41
C ALA A 43 16.42 -5.13 -33.59
N ALA A 44 15.26 -5.81 -33.52
CA ALA A 44 13.95 -5.17 -33.58
C ALA A 44 13.72 -4.19 -32.42
N LEU A 45 14.06 -4.58 -31.18
CA LEU A 45 14.00 -3.69 -30.02
C LEU A 45 14.93 -2.48 -30.16
N GLY A 46 16.11 -2.66 -30.75
CA GLY A 46 17.05 -1.58 -31.03
C GLY A 46 16.50 -0.57 -32.03
N LEU A 47 15.78 -1.02 -33.06
CA LEU A 47 15.09 -0.14 -34.01
C LEU A 47 13.95 0.63 -33.33
N LEU A 48 13.15 -0.04 -32.48
CA LEU A 48 12.09 0.62 -31.71
C LEU A 48 12.66 1.67 -30.75
N GLN A 49 13.76 1.37 -30.05
CA GLN A 49 14.42 2.34 -29.17
C GLN A 49 14.93 3.57 -29.94
N LYS A 50 15.50 3.37 -31.13
CA LYS A 50 15.93 4.47 -32.00
C LYS A 50 14.75 5.29 -32.52
N ALA A 51 13.62 4.65 -32.83
CA ALA A 51 12.41 5.35 -33.25
C ALA A 51 11.75 6.12 -32.08
N LEU A 52 11.86 5.59 -30.86
CA LEU A 52 11.37 6.17 -29.62
C LEU A 52 12.40 7.08 -28.94
N ASP A 53 13.46 7.51 -29.63
CA ASP A 53 14.51 8.39 -29.09
C ASP A 53 13.94 9.80 -28.90
N PHE A 54 13.02 9.88 -27.94
CA PHE A 54 12.30 11.05 -27.53
C PHE A 54 13.20 11.82 -26.60
N LYS A 55 13.67 12.98 -27.06
CA LYS A 55 14.31 13.96 -26.20
C LYS A 55 13.20 14.81 -25.59
N PRO A 56 12.83 14.58 -24.31
CA PRO A 56 11.86 15.45 -23.67
C PRO A 56 12.40 16.88 -23.68
N PRO A 57 11.56 17.89 -23.97
CA PRO A 57 11.96 19.28 -23.79
C PRO A 57 12.29 19.55 -22.32
N ALA A 58 13.12 20.55 -22.04
CA ALA A 58 13.62 20.83 -20.69
C ALA A 58 12.52 21.00 -19.62
N ASN A 59 11.32 21.42 -20.05
CA ASN A 59 10.14 21.65 -19.23
C ASN A 59 9.14 20.47 -19.19
N TYR A 60 9.45 19.33 -19.82
CA TYR A 60 8.53 18.17 -19.91
C TYR A 60 8.06 17.68 -18.53
N TRP A 61 8.94 17.72 -17.54
CA TRP A 61 8.66 17.26 -16.18
C TRP A 61 8.10 18.34 -15.25
N GLU A 62 8.05 19.60 -15.66
CA GLU A 62 7.58 20.70 -14.80
C GLU A 62 6.10 20.52 -14.42
N GLY A 63 5.27 20.05 -15.36
CA GLY A 63 3.85 19.74 -15.11
C GLY A 63 3.60 18.40 -14.40
N PHE A 64 4.61 17.54 -14.34
CA PHE A 64 4.53 16.23 -13.68
C PHE A 64 5.06 16.25 -12.25
N SER A 65 5.61 17.38 -11.80
CA SER A 65 5.89 17.59 -10.39
C SER A 65 4.59 17.33 -9.62
N PRO A 66 4.53 16.29 -8.76
CA PRO A 66 3.37 16.10 -7.92
C PRO A 66 3.29 17.40 -7.13
N LYS A 67 2.20 18.16 -7.29
CA LYS A 67 1.93 19.31 -6.45
C LYS A 67 1.93 18.75 -5.02
N LYS A 68 3.07 18.85 -4.32
CA LYS A 68 3.22 18.48 -2.90
C LYS A 68 2.25 19.29 -2.01
N ASN A 69 1.58 20.28 -2.61
CA ASN A 69 0.64 21.18 -2.00
C ASN A 69 -0.82 20.92 -2.38
N SER A 70 -1.17 19.81 -3.07
CA SER A 70 -2.54 19.31 -2.89
C SER A 70 -2.58 18.69 -1.50
N ALA A 71 -2.63 19.56 -0.49
CA ALA A 71 -3.11 19.20 0.82
C ALA A 71 -4.40 18.44 0.55
N PHE A 72 -4.38 17.13 0.77
CA PHE A 72 -5.61 16.37 0.96
C PHE A 72 -6.48 17.25 1.85
N PRO A 73 -7.74 17.55 1.48
CA PRO A 73 -8.59 18.37 2.32
C PRO A 73 -8.57 17.69 3.69
N LEU A 74 -7.86 18.32 4.63
CA LEU A 74 -7.69 17.80 5.98
C LEU A 74 -9.12 17.77 6.50
N PHE A 75 -9.69 16.57 6.50
CA PHE A 75 -11.05 16.35 6.94
C PHE A 75 -11.06 16.80 8.39
N ASP A 76 -11.66 17.97 8.63
CA ASP A 76 -11.65 18.60 9.94
C ASP A 76 -12.60 17.81 10.84
N PHE A 77 -12.09 16.71 11.38
CA PHE A 77 -12.82 15.80 12.25
C PHE A 77 -13.45 16.55 13.43
N LYS A 78 -12.86 17.68 13.84
CA LYS A 78 -13.34 18.50 14.93
C LYS A 78 -14.65 19.20 14.56
N SER A 79 -14.77 19.77 13.36
CA SER A 79 -16.02 20.40 12.92
C SER A 79 -17.12 19.37 12.70
N TYR A 80 -16.80 18.22 12.10
CA TYR A 80 -17.74 17.12 11.92
C TYR A 80 -18.23 16.50 13.24
N LEU A 81 -17.35 16.29 14.21
CA LEU A 81 -17.72 15.78 15.53
C LEU A 81 -18.55 16.79 16.32
N ARG A 82 -18.23 18.09 16.21
CA ARG A 82 -18.97 19.14 16.90
C ARG A 82 -20.40 19.25 16.38
N GLU A 83 -20.62 19.19 15.07
CA GLU A 83 -21.97 19.15 14.50
C GLU A 83 -22.78 17.93 14.96
N LYS A 84 -22.13 16.75 15.07
CA LYS A 84 -22.81 15.55 15.58
C LYS A 84 -23.15 15.66 17.07
N LEU A 85 -22.24 16.21 17.88
CA LEU A 85 -22.48 16.46 19.30
C LEU A 85 -23.59 17.47 19.53
N ASP A 86 -23.61 18.57 18.77
CA ASP A 86 -24.65 19.60 18.88
C ASP A 86 -26.02 19.04 18.50
N LYS A 87 -26.11 18.17 17.48
CA LYS A 87 -27.36 17.47 17.13
C LYS A 87 -27.81 16.48 18.21
N LEU A 88 -26.88 15.74 18.82
CA LEU A 88 -27.21 14.84 19.94
C LEU A 88 -27.63 15.59 21.20
N LEU A 89 -26.94 16.69 21.52
CA LEU A 89 -27.29 17.57 22.64
C LEU A 89 -28.64 18.25 22.40
N ALA A 90 -28.92 18.68 21.17
CA ALA A 90 -30.23 19.24 20.82
C ALA A 90 -31.35 18.20 21.02
N LEU A 91 -31.10 16.94 20.64
CA LEU A 91 -32.07 15.85 20.83
C LEU A 91 -32.22 15.45 22.31
N LEU A 92 -31.16 15.59 23.11
CA LEU A 92 -31.21 15.43 24.57
C LEU A 92 -31.91 16.62 25.26
N ARG A 93 -31.82 17.81 24.67
CA ARG A 93 -32.35 19.06 25.19
C ARG A 93 -33.80 19.28 24.80
N THR A 94 -34.30 18.65 23.73
CA THR A 94 -35.72 18.60 23.43
C THR A 94 -36.42 17.69 24.43
N PRO A 95 -37.28 18.24 25.32
CA PRO A 95 -37.99 17.45 26.31
C PRO A 95 -39.15 16.71 25.61
N LEU A 96 -38.85 15.60 24.96
CA LEU A 96 -39.86 14.74 24.31
C LEU A 96 -40.59 13.82 25.31
N LEU A 97 -40.03 13.65 26.51
CA LEU A 97 -40.73 13.10 27.66
C LEU A 97 -40.69 14.19 28.75
N GLY A 98 -41.77 14.34 29.52
CA GLY A 98 -41.99 15.39 30.53
C GLY A 98 -40.92 15.43 31.64
N PRO A 99 -41.24 15.78 32.90
CA PRO A 99 -40.23 15.82 33.97
C PRO A 99 -39.76 14.40 34.31
N VAL A 100 -38.92 13.82 33.45
CA VAL A 100 -38.23 12.56 33.69
C VAL A 100 -37.17 12.89 34.73
N PRO A 101 -37.25 12.29 35.92
CA PRO A 101 -36.34 12.64 36.98
C PRO A 101 -34.90 12.33 36.56
N ALA A 102 -33.97 13.20 36.96
CA ALA A 102 -32.54 13.07 36.62
C ALA A 102 -31.94 11.69 36.95
N TYR A 103 -32.58 10.93 37.85
CA TYR A 103 -32.18 9.57 38.18
C TYR A 103 -32.30 8.58 37.00
N VAL A 104 -33.18 8.81 36.02
CA VAL A 104 -33.31 7.89 34.87
C VAL A 104 -32.08 8.00 33.96
N PHE A 105 -31.59 9.22 33.76
CA PHE A 105 -30.37 9.46 33.00
C PHE A 105 -29.12 8.94 33.73
N SER A 106 -29.04 9.10 35.06
CA SER A 106 -27.92 8.51 35.81
C SER A 106 -27.95 6.98 35.78
N VAL A 107 -29.13 6.35 35.81
CA VAL A 107 -29.27 4.89 35.63
C VAL A 107 -28.88 4.46 34.22
N LEU A 108 -29.28 5.17 33.17
CA LEU A 108 -28.87 4.84 31.80
C LEU A 108 -27.36 5.02 31.58
N ILE A 109 -26.75 6.06 32.17
CA ILE A 109 -25.30 6.26 32.14
C ILE A 109 -24.59 5.15 32.91
N LEU A 110 -25.10 4.73 34.07
CA LEU A 110 -24.54 3.62 34.84
C LEU A 110 -24.65 2.29 34.09
N ILE A 111 -25.79 2.02 33.45
CA ILE A 111 -25.99 0.82 32.63
C ILE A 111 -25.06 0.85 31.42
N GLY A 112 -24.94 1.99 30.73
CA GLY A 112 -24.02 2.17 29.62
C GLY A 112 -22.56 2.00 30.04
N ALA A 113 -22.17 2.55 31.19
CA ALA A 113 -20.85 2.37 31.77
C ALA A 113 -20.59 0.91 32.18
N ALA A 114 -21.57 0.22 32.76
CA ALA A 114 -21.46 -1.19 33.12
C ALA A 114 -21.36 -2.11 31.89
N ILE A 115 -22.09 -1.82 30.81
CA ILE A 115 -21.97 -2.54 29.53
C ILE A 115 -20.60 -2.26 28.90
N SER A 116 -20.13 -1.01 28.92
CA SER A 116 -18.82 -0.63 28.39
C SER A 116 -17.68 -1.28 29.18
N PHE A 117 -17.73 -1.26 30.51
CA PHE A 117 -16.73 -1.90 31.36
C PHE A 117 -16.80 -3.43 31.31
N SER A 118 -17.99 -4.02 31.19
CA SER A 118 -18.11 -5.47 31.02
C SER A 118 -17.59 -5.95 29.67
N SER A 119 -17.60 -5.10 28.63
CA SER A 119 -16.94 -5.39 27.35
C SER A 119 -15.41 -5.38 27.46
N VAL A 120 -14.84 -4.48 28.26
CA VAL A 120 -13.39 -4.40 28.56
C VAL A 120 -12.93 -5.58 29.42
N PHE A 121 -13.79 -6.13 30.28
CA PHE A 121 -13.50 -7.33 31.08
C PHE A 121 -13.84 -8.65 30.37
N ARG A 122 -14.72 -8.65 29.36
CA ARG A 122 -15.00 -9.83 28.52
C ARG A 122 -14.02 -10.02 27.36
N SER A 123 -13.14 -9.06 27.07
CA SER A 123 -12.09 -9.20 26.06
C SER A 123 -10.84 -9.96 26.53
N GLY A 124 -10.97 -10.77 27.60
CA GLY A 124 -10.00 -11.82 27.97
C GLY A 124 -10.15 -13.12 27.17
N GLY A 125 -10.75 -13.06 25.97
CA GLY A 125 -10.95 -14.22 25.11
C GLY A 125 -10.75 -13.83 23.65
N TYR A 126 -9.65 -14.29 23.07
CA TYR A 126 -9.39 -14.26 21.63
C TYR A 126 -10.60 -14.80 20.85
N SER A 127 -11.21 -13.95 20.04
CA SER A 127 -12.07 -14.39 18.94
C SER A 127 -11.66 -13.63 17.69
N SER A 128 -10.91 -14.35 16.85
CA SER A 128 -10.53 -14.01 15.50
C SER A 128 -11.77 -13.76 14.64
N GLY A 129 -11.95 -12.52 14.21
CA GLY A 129 -13.04 -12.08 13.33
C GLY A 129 -12.54 -11.09 12.27
N GLY A 130 -11.59 -11.54 11.44
CA GLY A 130 -11.47 -11.16 10.02
C GLY A 130 -11.43 -9.68 9.64
N LEU A 131 -10.38 -8.95 10.03
CA LEU A 131 -9.81 -7.95 9.13
C LEU A 131 -8.81 -8.68 8.25
N VAL A 132 -9.20 -8.97 7.00
CA VAL A 132 -8.27 -9.41 5.95
C VAL A 132 -7.41 -8.21 5.59
N ASN A 133 -6.38 -7.98 6.39
CA ASN A 133 -5.35 -7.00 6.11
C ASN A 133 -4.11 -7.78 5.72
N ASN A 134 -3.70 -7.69 4.46
CA ASN A 134 -2.53 -8.37 3.89
C ASN A 134 -1.20 -7.72 4.35
N LEU A 135 -1.19 -7.14 5.55
CA LEU A 135 -0.01 -6.55 6.16
C LEU A 135 0.71 -7.66 6.94
N ILE A 136 1.78 -8.17 6.35
CA ILE A 136 2.74 -9.02 7.05
C ILE A 136 3.42 -8.12 8.10
N ILE A 137 2.95 -8.17 9.34
CA ILE A 137 3.63 -7.53 10.47
C ILE A 137 4.91 -8.33 10.70
N TYR A 138 6.04 -7.76 10.29
CA TYR A 138 7.33 -8.41 10.41
C TYR A 138 7.89 -8.18 11.81
N GLU A 139 7.91 -9.22 12.66
CA GLU A 139 8.42 -9.19 14.04
C GLU A 139 9.97 -9.28 14.14
N GLY A 140 10.70 -8.83 13.12
CA GLY A 140 12.16 -8.78 13.14
C GLY A 140 12.69 -7.54 13.86
N GLN A 141 13.84 -7.66 14.55
CA GLN A 141 14.55 -6.49 15.06
C GLN A 141 14.98 -5.60 13.89
N LEU A 142 14.46 -4.37 13.88
CA LEU A 142 14.88 -3.30 12.97
C LEU A 142 16.35 -2.96 13.28
N LEU A 143 17.27 -3.30 12.38
CA LEU A 143 18.69 -3.06 12.61
C LEU A 143 19.11 -1.65 12.23
N SER A 144 18.47 -1.04 11.24
CA SER A 144 18.77 0.33 10.83
C SER A 144 17.65 0.90 9.96
N ALA A 145 17.36 2.18 10.15
CA ALA A 145 16.56 2.98 9.25
C ALA A 145 17.45 4.12 8.73
N LYS A 146 17.65 4.17 7.41
CA LYS A 146 18.37 5.26 6.76
C LYS A 146 17.41 6.01 5.85
N ASP A 147 17.29 7.30 6.07
CA ASP A 147 16.40 8.19 5.34
C ASP A 147 17.23 9.08 4.41
N ASP A 148 17.10 8.85 3.11
CA ASP A 148 17.80 9.65 2.08
C ASP A 148 16.91 10.81 1.56
N GLY A 149 15.86 11.17 2.30
CA GLY A 149 14.99 12.32 2.02
C GLY A 149 13.94 12.11 0.90
N LEU A 150 14.02 10.98 0.21
CA LEU A 150 13.02 10.56 -0.79
C LEU A 150 12.49 9.13 -0.53
N LEU A 151 13.25 8.31 0.19
CA LEU A 151 12.87 6.97 0.61
C LEU A 151 13.57 6.62 1.92
N THR A 152 12.83 5.99 2.83
CA THR A 152 13.38 5.39 4.05
C THR A 152 13.59 3.90 3.81
N ILE A 153 14.84 3.44 3.87
CA ILE A 153 15.19 2.04 3.71
C ILE A 153 15.31 1.41 5.08
N TYR A 154 14.50 0.37 5.33
CA TYR A 154 14.54 -0.43 6.55
C TYR A 154 15.32 -1.71 6.29
N THR A 155 16.45 -1.88 6.98
CA THR A 155 17.25 -3.10 6.91
C THR A 155 16.84 -4.02 8.06
N VAL A 156 16.29 -5.19 7.74
CA VAL A 156 15.89 -6.21 8.70
C VAL A 156 16.79 -7.45 8.56
N SER A 157 17.25 -8.00 9.68
CA SER A 157 17.94 -9.29 9.70
C SER A 157 16.93 -10.42 9.89
N GLN A 158 16.89 -11.34 8.92
CA GLN A 158 16.21 -12.62 9.10
C GLN A 158 17.04 -13.50 10.03
N LYS A 159 16.40 -14.07 11.04
CA LYS A 159 16.97 -15.14 11.87
C LYS A 159 16.35 -16.47 11.46
#